data_AF-A0A8H9GR65-F1
#
_entry.id   AF-A0A8H9GR65-F1
#
_cell.length_a   1.000
_cell.length_b   1.000
_cell.length_c   1.000
_cell.angle_alpha   90.00
_cell.angle_beta   90.00
_cell.angle_gamma   90.00
#
_symmetry.space_group_name_H-M   'P 1'
#
loop_
_entity.id
_entity.type
_entity.pdbx_description
1 polymer ?
#
loop_
_entity_poly.entity_id
_entity_poly.type
_entity_poly.pdbx_seq_one_letter_code
_entity_poly.pdbx_strand_id
1 'polypeptide(L)'
;MDAMTAGLSGAVAGAGALLAEVGEARVKWVEVFRDRLVVHPERMSEGADIAADLGVMACTDYPATRPGFTVWSGRWRGLDLFVYAELRGASRAVRAWPA
;
A
#
# COMPACT_ATOMS: atom_id res chain seq x y z
N MET A 1 5.61 12.25 -17.79
CA MET A 1 5.87 11.31 -16.68
C MET A 1 6.43 10.07 -17.33
N ASP A 2 7.73 9.80 -17.19
CA ASP A 2 8.36 8.67 -17.86
C ASP A 2 7.75 7.37 -17.33
N ALA A 3 7.13 6.60 -18.22
CA ALA A 3 6.75 5.24 -17.92
C ALA A 3 8.01 4.49 -17.53
N MET A 4 8.03 3.91 -16.34
CA MET A 4 9.16 3.07 -15.97
C MET A 4 9.26 1.87 -16.91
N THR A 5 10.48 1.58 -17.34
CA THR A 5 10.75 0.49 -18.28
C THR A 5 10.22 -0.84 -17.73
N ALA A 6 9.45 -1.57 -18.55
CA ALA A 6 8.94 -2.88 -18.20
C ALA A 6 10.10 -3.82 -17.80
N GLY A 7 10.03 -4.42 -16.61
CA GLY A 7 11.07 -5.31 -16.11
C GLY A 7 11.42 -5.09 -14.64
N LEU A 8 12.11 -6.07 -14.05
CA LEU A 8 12.47 -6.06 -12.63
C LEU A 8 13.32 -4.84 -12.24
N SER A 9 14.29 -4.44 -13.09
CA SER A 9 15.10 -3.25 -12.82
C SER A 9 14.27 -1.96 -12.80
N GLY A 10 13.24 -1.88 -13.65
CA GLY A 10 12.28 -0.79 -13.60
C GLY A 10 11.54 -0.82 -12.28
N ALA A 11 10.94 -1.96 -11.92
CA ALA A 11 10.20 -2.10 -10.67
C ALA A 11 11.03 -1.73 -9.42
N VAL A 12 12.32 -2.09 -9.37
CA VAL A 12 13.24 -1.66 -8.30
C VAL A 12 13.39 -0.13 -8.26
N ALA A 13 13.56 0.53 -9.40
CA ALA A 13 13.58 1.99 -9.45
C ALA A 13 12.24 2.61 -9.01
N GLY A 14 11.12 1.94 -9.32
CA GLY A 14 9.80 2.35 -8.85
C GLY A 14 9.63 2.24 -7.34
N ALA A 15 10.17 1.20 -6.72
CA ALA A 15 10.14 1.10 -5.27
C ALA A 15 10.83 2.32 -4.61
N GLY A 16 11.98 2.74 -5.15
CA GLY A 16 12.67 3.96 -4.68
C GLY A 16 11.83 5.23 -4.89
N ALA A 17 11.23 5.39 -6.07
CA ALA A 17 10.36 6.52 -6.36
C ALA A 17 9.09 6.54 -5.49
N LEU A 18 8.52 5.38 -5.19
CA LEU A 18 7.35 5.22 -4.32
C LEU A 18 7.69 5.64 -2.90
N LEU A 19 8.81 5.17 -2.36
CA LEU A 19 9.28 5.53 -1.03
C LEU A 19 9.56 7.04 -0.91
N ALA A 20 10.09 7.66 -1.97
CA ALA A 20 10.30 9.11 -2.02
C ALA A 20 8.99 9.91 -2.08
N GLU A 21 7.95 9.38 -2.73
CA GLU A 21 6.63 10.02 -2.88
C GLU A 21 5.79 9.88 -1.60
N VAL A 22 5.78 8.70 -0.98
CA VAL A 22 4.97 8.39 0.22
C VAL A 22 5.68 8.79 1.52
N GLY A 23 7.01 8.67 1.55
CA GLY A 23 7.85 8.77 2.74
C GLY A 23 8.21 7.41 3.32
N GLU A 24 9.51 7.14 3.44
CA GLU A 24 10.06 5.85 3.93
C GLU A 24 9.50 5.43 5.29
N ALA A 25 9.31 6.37 6.22
CA ALA A 25 8.83 6.07 7.57
C ALA A 25 7.39 5.52 7.62
N ARG A 26 6.60 5.69 6.56
CA ARG A 26 5.22 5.19 6.47
C ARG A 26 5.14 3.78 5.90
N VAL A 27 6.24 3.25 5.37
CA VAL A 27 6.29 1.95 4.68
C VAL A 27 7.20 1.00 5.44
N LYS A 28 6.65 -0.14 5.87
CA LYS A 28 7.41 -1.18 6.56
C LYS A 28 8.31 -1.95 5.61
N TRP A 29 7.74 -2.38 4.48
CA TRP A 29 8.47 -2.99 3.38
C TRP A 29 7.66 -2.89 2.08
N VAL A 30 8.37 -3.06 0.96
CA VAL A 30 7.79 -3.18 -0.39
C VAL A 30 8.23 -4.49 -1.00
N GLU A 31 7.29 -5.29 -1.49
CA GLU A 31 7.60 -6.43 -2.33
C GLU A 31 7.71 -5.97 -3.78
N VAL A 32 8.81 -6.35 -4.44
CA VAL A 32 9.10 -5.95 -5.82
C VAL A 32 9.01 -7.16 -6.74
N PHE A 33 8.13 -7.06 -7.74
CA PHE A 33 7.98 -8.05 -8.80
C PHE A 33 8.33 -7.41 -10.15
N ARG A 34 8.34 -8.19 -11.23
CA ARG A 34 8.71 -7.70 -12.57
C ARG A 34 7.83 -6.55 -13.09
N ASP A 35 6.55 -6.59 -12.74
CA ASP A 35 5.47 -5.75 -13.30
C ASP A 35 4.61 -5.09 -12.23
N ARG A 36 4.85 -5.40 -10.94
CA ARG A 36 4.04 -4.90 -9.83
C ARG A 36 4.84 -4.61 -8.57
N LEU A 37 4.25 -3.77 -7.72
CA LEU A 37 4.70 -3.50 -6.36
C LEU A 37 3.60 -3.82 -5.36
N VAL A 38 3.98 -4.34 -4.20
CA VAL A 38 3.08 -4.54 -3.08
C VAL A 38 3.63 -3.78 -1.88
N VAL A 39 2.86 -2.83 -1.37
CA VAL A 39 3.24 -1.95 -0.27
C VAL A 39 2.60 -2.46 1.01
N HIS A 40 3.43 -2.64 2.03
CA HIS A 40 3.01 -2.91 3.39
C HIS A 40 3.31 -1.69 4.25
N PRO A 41 2.28 -0.94 4.69
CA PRO A 41 2.48 0.22 5.55
C PRO A 41 3.10 -0.17 6.89
N GLU A 42 3.80 0.79 7.50
CA GLU A 42 4.25 0.68 8.90
C GLU A 42 3.05 0.59 9.85
N ARG A 43 2.00 1.36 9.56
CA ARG A 43 0.70 1.29 10.26
C ARG A 43 -0.40 0.98 9.27
N MET A 44 -1.10 -0.13 9.49
CA MET A 44 -2.19 -0.57 8.61
C MET A 44 -3.32 0.48 8.47
N SER A 45 -3.54 1.31 9.50
CA SER A 45 -4.50 2.42 9.47
C SER A 45 -4.16 3.50 8.43
N GLU A 46 -2.89 3.62 8.04
CA GLU A 46 -2.44 4.61 7.03
C GLU A 46 -2.56 4.08 5.60
N GLY A 47 -2.83 2.80 5.40
CA GLY A 47 -2.80 2.18 4.07
C GLY A 47 -3.79 2.78 3.07
N ALA A 48 -4.96 3.22 3.54
CA ALA A 48 -5.94 3.89 2.69
C ALA A 48 -5.45 5.27 2.22
N ASP A 49 -4.80 6.03 3.11
CA ASP A 49 -4.25 7.35 2.79
C ASP A 49 -3.06 7.21 1.83
N ILE A 50 -2.17 6.25 2.07
CA ILE A 50 -1.06 5.92 1.15
C ILE A 50 -1.60 5.55 -0.24
N ALA A 51 -2.66 4.76 -0.31
CA ALA A 51 -3.29 4.40 -1.58
C ALA A 51 -3.88 5.63 -2.28
N ALA A 52 -4.47 6.57 -1.53
CA ALA A 52 -4.97 7.85 -2.07
C ALA A 52 -3.85 8.74 -2.61
N ASP A 53 -2.74 8.88 -1.86
CA ASP A 53 -1.55 9.63 -2.28
C ASP A 53 -1.00 9.10 -3.63
N LEU A 54 -1.07 7.78 -3.83
CA LEU A 54 -0.60 7.09 -5.04
C LEU A 54 -1.67 6.96 -6.15
N GLY A 55 -2.89 7.45 -5.93
CA GLY A 55 -4.00 7.38 -6.91
C GLY A 55 -4.60 5.98 -7.11
N VAL A 56 -4.45 5.10 -6.14
CA VAL A 56 -4.84 3.67 -6.17
C VAL A 56 -6.16 3.46 -5.42
N MET A 57 -7.29 3.41 -6.13
CA MET A 57 -8.61 3.53 -5.49
C MET A 57 -9.51 2.29 -5.52
N ALA A 58 -9.17 1.24 -6.27
CA ALA A 58 -9.95 0.01 -6.24
C ALA A 58 -9.64 -0.76 -4.95
N CYS A 59 -10.65 -1.24 -4.23
CA CYS A 59 -10.47 -1.89 -2.93
C CYS A 59 -11.13 -3.27 -2.88
N THR A 60 -10.44 -4.21 -2.24
CA THR A 60 -10.94 -5.55 -1.95
C THR A 60 -10.76 -5.84 -0.47
N ASP A 61 -11.85 -6.15 0.22
CA ASP A 61 -11.86 -6.45 1.65
C ASP A 61 -11.72 -7.96 1.89
N TYR A 62 -10.85 -8.34 2.83
CA TYR A 62 -10.58 -9.72 3.22
C TYR A 62 -10.91 -9.91 4.71
N PRO A 63 -12.19 -10.06 5.08
CA PRO A 63 -12.62 -10.16 6.48
C PRO A 63 -12.34 -11.52 7.13
N ALA A 64 -11.98 -12.54 6.33
CA ALA A 64 -11.81 -13.92 6.81
C ALA A 64 -10.52 -14.15 7.62
N THR A 65 -9.55 -13.23 7.57
CA THR A 65 -8.34 -13.28 8.42
C THR A 65 -8.56 -12.56 9.75
N ARG A 66 -7.77 -12.87 10.79
CA ARG A 66 -7.82 -12.17 12.08
C ARG A 66 -6.44 -11.59 12.44
N PRO A 67 -6.28 -10.25 12.44
CA PRO A 67 -7.24 -9.24 11.99
C PRO A 67 -7.50 -9.33 10.47
N GLY A 68 -8.68 -8.89 10.03
CA GLY A 68 -9.00 -8.74 8.60
C GLY A 68 -8.19 -7.60 7.98
N PHE A 69 -8.17 -7.48 6.65
CA PHE A 69 -7.49 -6.37 5.97
C PHE A 69 -8.20 -5.96 4.68
N THR A 70 -7.84 -4.79 4.16
CA THR A 70 -8.23 -4.29 2.84
C THR A 70 -6.98 -4.24 1.96
N VAL A 71 -7.12 -4.59 0.68
CA VAL A 71 -6.08 -4.30 -0.32
C VAL A 71 -6.62 -3.26 -1.29
N TRP A 72 -5.91 -2.14 -1.40
CA TRP A 72 -6.13 -1.14 -2.43
C TRP A 72 -5.28 -1.48 -3.64
N SER A 73 -5.83 -1.35 -4.85
CA SER A 73 -5.17 -1.75 -6.09
C SER A 73 -5.48 -0.81 -7.26
N GLY A 74 -4.57 -0.78 -8.23
CA GLY A 74 -4.58 0.17 -9.33
C GLY A 74 -3.26 0.17 -10.10
N ARG A 75 -3.07 1.17 -10.96
CA ARG A 75 -1.81 1.36 -11.69
C ARG A 75 -1.11 2.63 -11.23
N TRP A 76 0.19 2.52 -11.02
CA TRP A 76 1.06 3.65 -10.68
C TRP A 76 2.34 3.59 -11.52
N ARG A 77 2.60 4.65 -12.28
CA ARG A 77 3.76 4.78 -13.19
C ARG A 77 4.00 3.59 -14.12
N GLY A 78 2.92 2.92 -14.54
CA GLY A 78 2.97 1.77 -15.44
C GLY A 78 3.12 0.41 -14.75
N LEU A 79 3.27 0.38 -13.43
CA LEU A 79 3.24 -0.85 -12.63
C LEU A 79 1.85 -1.09 -12.05
N ASP A 80 1.50 -2.35 -11.85
CA ASP A 80 0.38 -2.68 -10.97
C ASP A 80 0.81 -2.44 -9.52
N LEU A 81 -0.04 -1.79 -8.74
CA LEU A 81 0.28 -1.40 -7.37
C LEU A 81 -0.79 -1.94 -6.45
N PHE A 82 -0.35 -2.55 -5.36
CA PHE A 82 -1.19 -3.05 -4.28
C PHE A 82 -0.74 -2.42 -2.96
N VAL A 83 -1.67 -1.90 -2.17
CA VAL A 83 -1.39 -1.30 -0.86
C VAL A 83 -2.26 -1.98 0.18
N TYR A 84 -1.63 -2.63 1.16
CA TYR A 84 -2.33 -3.21 2.30
C TYR A 84 -2.83 -2.12 3.24
N ALA A 85 -4.02 -2.30 3.79
CA ALA A 85 -4.62 -1.39 4.76
C ALA A 85 -5.46 -2.15 5.78
N GLU A 86 -5.83 -1.48 6.87
CA GLU A 86 -6.81 -1.98 7.82
C GLU A 86 -8.14 -2.31 7.13
N LEU A 87 -8.87 -3.29 7.67
CA LEU A 87 -10.19 -3.64 7.14
C LEU A 87 -11.14 -2.44 7.26
N ARG A 88 -11.69 -2.00 6.14
CA ARG A 88 -12.63 -0.86 6.14
C ARG A 88 -13.87 -1.22 6.95
N GLY A 89 -14.36 -0.25 7.72
CA GLY A 89 -15.53 -0.45 8.59
C GLY A 89 -15.27 -1.34 9.81
N ALA A 90 -14.05 -1.87 10.01
CA ALA A 90 -13.70 -2.67 11.17
C ALA A 90 -13.30 -1.82 12.39
N SER A 91 -13.90 -0.62 12.55
CA SER A 91 -13.61 0.31 13.63
C SER A 91 -13.85 -0.36 15.00
N ARG A 92 -12.84 -1.06 15.49
CA ARG A 92 -12.78 -1.51 16.87
C ARG A 92 -12.26 -0.31 17.64
N ALA A 93 -13.17 0.43 18.27
CA ALA A 93 -12.79 1.48 19.21
C ALA A 93 -11.77 0.88 20.20
N VAL A 94 -10.53 1.35 20.13
CA VAL A 94 -9.52 1.04 21.13
C VAL A 94 -10.03 1.72 22.40
N ARG A 95 -10.56 0.92 23.34
CA ARG A 95 -10.93 1.43 24.66
C ARG A 95 -9.62 1.91 25.30
N ALA A 96 -9.47 3.22 25.46
CA ALA A 96 -8.34 3.79 26.16
C ALA A 96 -8.20 3.12 27.55
N TRP A 97 -6.97 2.78 27.92
CA TRP A 97 -6.68 2.28 29.25
C TRP A 97 -6.97 3.38 30.28
N PRO A 98 -7.64 3.10 31.42
CA PRO A 98 -7.85 4.11 32.45
C PRO A 98 -6.50 4.59 32.99
N ALA A 99 -6.37 5.91 33.19
CA ALA A 99 -5.22 6.55 33.80
C ALA A 99 -4.97 6.07 35.24
#